data_AF-A0A7W0QXE2-F1
#
_entry.id   AF-A0A7W0QXE2-F1
#
_cell.length_a   1.000
_cell.length_b   1.000
_cell.length_c   1.000
_cell.angle_alpha   90.00
_cell.angle_beta   90.00
_cell.angle_gamma   90.00
#
_symmetry.space_group_name_H-M   'P 1'
#
loop_
_entity.id
_entity.type
_entity.pdbx_description
1 polymer ?
#
loop_
_entity_poly.entity_id
_entity_poly.type
_entity_poly.pdbx_seq_one_letter_code
_entity_poly.pdbx_strand_id
1 'polypeptide(L)'
;MAMPSDIGIVDLMLDIPGADQAHWYEFLKPQLREESKDFEFPAQYMFKDVPHTEPEADPVAGVLTLMDSHGIEKAMIGVGFSEDRSNKLRAVREHPDRFIGSFSVDP
;
A
#
# COMPACT_ATOMS: atom_id res chain seq x y z
N MET A 1 -3.39 2.79 -33.16
CA MET A 1 -2.51 1.78 -32.53
C MET A 1 -3.35 1.04 -31.52
N ALA A 2 -3.42 -0.28 -31.57
CA ALA A 2 -4.07 -1.06 -30.51
C ALA A 2 -3.14 -1.17 -29.31
N MET A 3 -3.68 -1.36 -28.10
CA MET A 3 -2.87 -1.61 -26.91
C MET A 3 -2.08 -2.92 -27.10
N PRO A 4 -0.77 -2.93 -26.80
CA PRO A 4 0.01 -4.17 -26.76
C PRO A 4 -0.61 -5.14 -25.75
N SER A 5 -0.74 -6.41 -26.12
CA SER A 5 -1.30 -7.48 -25.26
C SER A 5 -0.22 -8.39 -24.66
N ASP A 6 1.03 -8.17 -25.04
CA ASP A 6 2.23 -8.92 -24.66
C ASP A 6 3.07 -8.22 -23.58
N ILE A 7 2.60 -7.05 -23.11
CA ILE A 7 3.25 -6.26 -22.06
C ILE A 7 2.32 -6.24 -20.85
N GLY A 8 2.77 -6.76 -19.70
CA GLY A 8 2.00 -6.74 -18.48
C GLY A 8 1.95 -5.35 -17.82
N ILE A 9 0.98 -5.17 -16.91
CA ILE A 9 0.77 -3.89 -16.24
C ILE A 9 1.91 -3.63 -15.24
N VAL A 10 2.43 -2.40 -15.27
CA VAL A 10 3.34 -1.89 -14.24
C VAL A 10 2.60 -0.85 -13.42
N ASP A 11 2.30 -1.17 -12.17
CA ASP A 11 1.70 -0.23 -11.23
C ASP A 11 2.80 0.59 -10.53
N LEU A 12 2.65 1.90 -10.48
CA LEU A 12 3.61 2.83 -9.88
C LEU A 12 3.15 3.38 -8.52
N MET A 13 1.96 3.01 -8.06
CA MET A 13 1.30 3.57 -6.88
C MET A 13 0.76 2.48 -5.95
N LEU A 14 1.27 1.24 -6.07
CA LEU A 14 0.86 0.15 -5.20
C LEU A 14 1.48 0.32 -3.81
N ASP A 15 0.70 0.00 -2.78
CA ASP A 15 1.22 -0.14 -1.43
C ASP A 15 0.85 -1.47 -0.78
N ILE A 16 1.69 -1.93 0.14
CA ILE A 16 1.43 -3.14 0.94
C ILE A 16 0.85 -2.70 2.28
N PRO A 17 -0.36 -3.17 2.66
CA PRO A 17 -1.00 -2.74 3.89
C PRO A 17 -0.18 -3.14 5.12
N GLY A 18 -0.19 -2.26 6.12
CA GLY A 18 0.37 -2.49 7.45
C GLY A 18 -0.73 -2.76 8.47
N ALA A 19 -0.38 -3.28 9.65
CA ALA A 19 -1.34 -3.71 10.67
C ALA A 19 -2.08 -2.55 11.37
N ASP A 20 -1.45 -1.38 11.49
CA ASP A 20 -2.08 -0.17 12.05
C ASP A 20 -1.74 1.05 11.19
N GLN A 21 -2.78 1.67 10.63
CA GLN A 21 -2.69 2.87 9.79
C GLN A 21 -3.26 4.11 10.49
N ALA A 22 -3.85 3.99 11.67
CA ALA A 22 -4.45 5.13 12.37
C ALA A 22 -3.39 6.19 12.70
N HIS A 23 -2.16 5.75 13.01
CA HIS A 23 -1.05 6.66 13.29
C HIS A 23 -0.72 7.57 12.09
N TRP A 24 -1.05 7.16 10.86
CA TRP A 24 -0.64 7.87 9.63
C TRP A 24 -1.31 9.23 9.53
N TYR A 25 -2.48 9.39 10.14
CA TYR A 25 -3.28 10.60 10.08
C TYR A 25 -3.22 11.44 11.37
N GLU A 26 -2.49 11.00 12.40
CA GLU A 26 -2.37 11.72 13.68
C GLU A 26 -1.92 13.17 13.49
N PHE A 27 -0.97 13.40 12.56
CA PHE A 27 -0.47 14.74 12.27
C PHE A 27 -1.54 15.66 11.64
N LEU A 28 -2.57 15.09 11.01
CA LEU A 28 -3.68 15.83 10.41
C LEU A 28 -4.78 16.14 11.42
N LYS A 29 -4.93 15.39 12.52
CA LYS A 29 -6.01 15.56 13.50
C LYS A 29 -6.25 17.00 13.95
N PRO A 30 -5.23 17.84 14.21
CA PRO A 30 -5.44 19.24 14.61
C PRO A 30 -6.13 20.10 13.52
N GLN A 31 -6.07 19.67 12.26
CA GLN A 31 -6.60 20.39 11.10
C GLN A 31 -7.96 19.82 10.65
N LEU A 32 -8.42 18.70 11.21
CA LEU A 32 -9.69 18.07 10.84
C LEU A 32 -10.88 18.83 11.43
N ARG A 33 -12.00 18.74 10.73
CA ARG A 33 -13.31 19.18 11.25
C ARG A 33 -13.64 18.34 12.48
N GLU A 34 -14.32 18.94 13.47
CA GLU A 34 -14.70 18.26 14.73
C GLU A 34 -15.39 16.92 14.48
N GLU A 35 -16.30 16.89 13.49
CA GLU A 35 -17.08 15.73 13.08
C GLU A 35 -16.22 14.54 12.59
N SER A 36 -14.96 14.80 12.20
CA SER A 36 -14.07 13.83 11.57
C SER A 36 -12.86 13.45 12.43
N LYS A 37 -12.77 13.98 13.66
CA LYS A 37 -11.62 13.73 14.55
C LYS A 37 -11.57 12.31 15.10
N ASP A 38 -12.73 11.69 15.25
CA ASP A 38 -12.89 10.32 15.75
C ASP A 38 -12.97 9.27 14.62
N PHE A 39 -12.75 9.69 13.37
CA PHE A 39 -12.72 8.78 12.21
C PHE A 39 -11.40 8.03 12.13
N GLU A 40 -11.43 6.83 11.55
CA GLU A 40 -10.24 6.02 11.23
C GLU A 40 -9.30 6.78 10.27
N PHE A 41 -9.88 7.51 9.31
CA PHE A 41 -9.16 8.39 8.40
C PHE A 41 -9.99 9.61 8.00
N PRO A 42 -9.37 10.73 7.56
CA PRO A 42 -10.03 12.03 7.38
C PRO A 42 -11.27 12.05 6.48
N ALA A 43 -11.34 11.13 5.52
CA ALA A 43 -12.42 11.05 4.54
C ALA A 43 -13.39 9.88 4.78
N GLN A 44 -13.42 9.29 5.98
CA GLN A 44 -14.22 8.09 6.27
C GLN A 44 -15.71 8.26 5.95
N TYR A 45 -16.27 9.47 6.06
CA TYR A 45 -17.66 9.76 5.68
C TYR A 45 -18.02 9.42 4.21
N MET A 46 -17.03 9.25 3.33
CA MET A 46 -17.23 8.85 1.93
C MET A 46 -17.29 7.32 1.74
N PHE A 47 -16.95 6.53 2.77
CA PHE A 47 -16.82 5.08 2.71
C PHE A 47 -17.72 4.43 3.76
N LYS A 48 -18.40 3.35 3.39
CA LYS A 48 -19.30 2.64 4.32
C LYS A 48 -18.64 1.41 4.94
N ASP A 49 -17.88 0.67 4.13
CA ASP A 49 -17.29 -0.61 4.49
C ASP A 49 -15.79 -0.57 4.17
N VAL A 50 -14.99 -0.09 5.12
CA VAL A 50 -13.53 -0.03 4.99
C VAL A 50 -13.00 -1.46 5.10
N PRO A 51 -12.27 -1.98 4.10
CA PRO A 51 -11.69 -3.30 4.19
C PRO A 51 -10.53 -3.29 5.17
N HIS A 52 -10.50 -4.25 6.09
CA HIS A 52 -9.39 -4.48 7.01
C HIS A 52 -8.67 -5.77 6.64
N THR A 53 -7.37 -5.80 6.92
CA THR A 53 -6.55 -7.02 6.76
C THR A 53 -6.59 -7.84 8.03
N GLU A 54 -6.67 -9.16 7.89
CA GLU A 54 -6.57 -10.07 9.04
C GLU A 54 -5.16 -9.95 9.66
N PRO A 55 -5.02 -9.76 10.99
CA PRO A 55 -3.73 -9.48 11.63
C PRO A 55 -2.66 -10.55 11.39
N GLU A 56 -3.06 -11.81 11.25
CA GLU A 56 -2.17 -12.96 11.06
C GLU A 56 -1.90 -13.31 9.59
N ALA A 57 -2.58 -12.66 8.64
CA ALA A 57 -2.38 -12.95 7.22
C ALA A 57 -1.08 -12.31 6.71
N ASP A 58 -0.35 -13.00 5.82
CA ASP A 58 0.81 -12.43 5.16
C ASP A 58 0.37 -11.36 4.14
N PRO A 59 0.66 -10.06 4.38
CA PRO A 59 0.20 -9.00 3.49
C PRO A 59 0.90 -9.05 2.12
N VAL A 60 2.13 -9.57 2.04
CA VAL A 60 2.86 -9.66 0.76
C VAL A 60 2.22 -10.72 -0.13
N ALA A 61 1.88 -11.88 0.44
CA ALA A 61 1.18 -12.94 -0.27
C ALA A 61 -0.22 -12.51 -0.74
N GLY A 62 -0.94 -11.75 0.09
CA GLY A 62 -2.24 -11.17 -0.27
C GLY A 62 -2.14 -10.21 -1.47
N VAL A 63 -1.16 -9.31 -1.44
CA VAL A 63 -0.89 -8.38 -2.55
C VAL A 63 -0.52 -9.13 -3.84
N LEU A 64 0.36 -10.13 -3.78
CA LEU A 64 0.72 -10.93 -4.96
C LEU A 64 -0.50 -11.62 -5.58
N THR A 65 -1.37 -12.19 -4.75
CA THR A 65 -2.63 -12.81 -5.21
C THR A 65 -3.51 -11.79 -5.94
N LEU A 66 -3.62 -10.57 -5.41
CA LEU A 66 -4.38 -9.49 -6.05
C LEU A 66 -3.72 -9.03 -7.35
N MET A 67 -2.39 -8.86 -7.37
CA MET A 67 -1.63 -8.51 -8.57
C MET A 67 -1.88 -9.52 -9.69
N ASP A 68 -1.80 -10.81 -9.40
CA ASP A 68 -2.06 -11.88 -10.38
C ASP A 68 -3.50 -11.84 -10.89
N SER A 69 -4.47 -11.62 -9.99
CA SER A 69 -5.89 -11.55 -10.36
C SER A 69 -6.25 -10.34 -11.25
N HIS A 70 -5.45 -9.27 -11.17
CA HIS A 70 -5.65 -8.03 -11.92
C HIS A 70 -4.64 -7.86 -13.08
N GLY A 71 -3.77 -8.83 -13.33
CA GLY A 71 -2.78 -8.77 -14.42
C GLY A 71 -1.66 -7.76 -14.21
N ILE A 72 -1.35 -7.43 -12.94
CA ILE A 72 -0.23 -6.57 -12.57
C ILE A 72 1.05 -7.42 -12.56
N GLU A 73 1.89 -7.21 -13.56
CA GLU A 73 3.17 -7.92 -13.70
C GLU A 73 4.18 -7.41 -12.68
N LYS A 74 4.32 -6.08 -12.57
CA LYS A 74 5.25 -5.43 -11.63
C LYS A 74 4.61 -4.27 -10.90
N ALA A 75 5.07 -4.05 -9.67
CA ALA A 75 4.60 -2.95 -8.84
C ALA A 75 5.77 -2.19 -8.21
N MET A 76 5.77 -0.87 -8.32
CA MET A 76 6.65 -0.01 -7.54
C MET A 76 6.05 0.19 -6.16
N ILE A 77 6.85 -0.03 -5.12
CA ILE A 77 6.44 0.14 -3.72
C ILE A 77 7.41 1.03 -2.96
N GLY A 78 6.88 1.85 -2.05
CA GLY A 78 7.69 2.72 -1.19
C GLY A 78 8.37 1.93 -0.08
N VAL A 79 9.70 1.78 -0.14
CA VAL A 79 10.47 1.13 0.93
C VAL A 79 10.93 2.14 1.98
N GLY A 80 11.44 1.66 3.12
CA GLY A 80 12.05 2.48 4.15
C GLY A 80 12.79 1.61 5.15
N PHE A 81 13.55 2.23 6.05
CA PHE A 81 14.44 1.52 6.98
C PHE A 81 13.82 1.26 8.36
N SER A 82 12.58 1.71 8.60
CA SER A 82 11.87 1.53 9.86
C SER A 82 11.19 0.16 9.94
N GLU A 83 11.01 -0.37 11.17
CA GLU A 83 10.50 -1.74 11.37
C GLU A 83 9.06 -1.95 10.87
N ASP A 84 8.22 -0.90 10.90
CA ASP A 84 6.87 -0.86 10.32
C ASP A 84 6.86 -1.06 8.79
N ARG A 85 8.00 -0.87 8.13
CA ARG A 85 8.18 -1.08 6.68
C ARG A 85 8.91 -2.36 6.32
N SER A 86 9.16 -3.23 7.31
CA SER A 86 9.87 -4.51 7.13
C SER A 86 9.25 -5.40 6.04
N ASN A 87 7.91 -5.46 5.95
CA ASN A 87 7.20 -6.23 4.92
C ASN A 87 7.51 -5.74 3.49
N LYS A 88 7.69 -4.44 3.29
CA LYS A 88 7.98 -3.85 1.97
C LYS A 88 9.41 -4.18 1.55
N LEU A 89 10.37 -4.08 2.47
CA LEU A 89 11.74 -4.54 2.21
C LEU A 89 11.79 -6.05 1.94
N ARG A 90 11.02 -6.84 2.68
CA ARG A 90 10.90 -8.28 2.47
C ARG A 90 10.35 -8.59 1.07
N ALA A 91 9.27 -7.91 0.65
CA ALA A 91 8.68 -8.07 -0.67
C ALA A 91 9.68 -7.83 -1.81
N VAL A 92 10.45 -6.74 -1.76
CA VAL A 92 11.49 -6.45 -2.78
C VAL A 92 12.61 -7.51 -2.77
N ARG A 93 12.98 -8.04 -1.60
CA ARG A 93 14.05 -9.05 -1.48
C ARG A 93 13.62 -10.43 -1.95
N GLU A 94 12.41 -10.86 -1.60
CA GLU A 94 11.91 -12.20 -1.87
C GLU A 94 11.28 -12.31 -3.27
N HIS A 95 10.75 -11.21 -3.82
CA HIS A 95 10.11 -11.17 -5.14
C HIS A 95 10.63 -10.00 -6.00
N PRO A 96 11.94 -9.94 -6.29
CA PRO A 96 12.55 -8.85 -7.06
C PRO A 96 12.09 -8.81 -8.53
N ASP A 97 11.51 -9.89 -9.04
CA ASP A 97 10.87 -9.97 -10.35
C ASP A 97 9.51 -9.25 -10.38
N ARG A 98 8.85 -9.12 -9.22
CA ARG A 98 7.52 -8.53 -9.06
C ARG A 98 7.55 -7.11 -8.49
N PHE A 99 8.47 -6.79 -7.60
CA PHE A 99 8.49 -5.50 -6.90
C PHE A 99 9.71 -4.63 -7.24
N ILE A 100 9.46 -3.34 -7.48
CA ILE A 100 10.46 -2.30 -7.68
C ILE A 100 10.47 -1.42 -6.42
N GLY A 101 11.58 -1.42 -5.68
CA GLY A 101 11.71 -0.58 -4.48
C GLY A 101 11.96 0.89 -4.82
N SER A 102 11.15 1.79 -4.24
CA SER A 102 11.34 3.24 -4.34
C SER A 102 11.61 3.83 -2.96
N PHE A 103 12.68 4.59 -2.81
CA PHE A 103 13.05 5.27 -1.56
C PHE A 103 13.27 6.75 -1.84
N SER A 104 12.55 7.61 -1.12
CA SER A 104 12.70 9.05 -1.21
C SER A 104 13.61 9.55 -0.09
N VAL A 105 14.61 10.36 -0.44
CA VAL A 105 15.49 11.04 0.51
C VAL A 105 15.12 12.52 0.49
N ASP A 106 14.74 13.05 1.66
CA ASP A 106 14.57 14.49 1.86
C ASP A 106 15.93 15.09 2.29
N PRO A 107 16.59 15.91 1.45
CA PRO A 107 17.96 16.39 1.67
C PRO A 107 18.12 17.45 2.77
#